data_AF-A0A7J4GH30-F1
#
_entry.id   AF-A0A7J4GH30-F1
#
_cell.length_a   1.000
_cell.length_b   1.000
_cell.length_c   1.000
_cell.angle_alpha   90.00
_cell.angle_beta   90.00
_cell.angle_gamma   90.00
#
_symmetry.space_group_name_H-M   'P 1'
#
loop_
_entity.id
_entity.type
_entity.pdbx_description
1 polymer ?
#
loop_
_entity_poly.entity_id
_entity_poly.type
_entity_poly.pdbx_seq_one_letter_code
_entity_poly.pdbx_strand_id
1 'polypeptide(L)'
;MSEKKDGGGRRRRRRPRKKPAAEQSPQPWSKGDPEAVERALARFKQDPPPMGLPANIDPPPREQRLRWRTNAVPKTVQKKVGQIVCQPGEFGYLPEERVDDIRGEIANLPITIEQALSLRGALNQEKSVHSHGRLMRNSNQLCRRYNAGEGVLTLAKRFDAPPVNTFRAILTGRGWSKNRIKETLKDSKRLNKRDREEFNRAEEADKVSSVNQSETQSAAEVFEDILCAHFDFLDIRFRRQEELLKEQKQTEGRAIVTPDLLLLDDLRINDVPCAWIDAKHFFGADLRFPRKKTQKQVDRYVKEYGQGALVYRHGFTETLKLNGAILLDASPLDLTPLADFHEKSRSGSHS
;
A
#
# COMPACT_ATOMS: atom_id res chain seq x y z
N MET A 1 5.61 70.60 9.44
CA MET A 1 4.20 70.45 9.87
C MET A 1 3.68 69.20 9.16
N SER A 2 3.54 68.06 9.84
CA SER A 2 2.32 67.65 10.59
C SER A 2 1.15 67.55 9.60
N GLU A 3 0.50 66.42 9.30
CA GLU A 3 0.00 65.23 10.02
C GLU A 3 -0.52 64.25 8.92
N LYS A 4 -0.90 62.98 9.07
CA LYS A 4 -0.90 61.94 10.10
C LYS A 4 -1.15 60.62 9.34
N LYS A 5 -0.55 59.54 9.85
CA LYS A 5 -0.91 58.16 9.51
C LYS A 5 -2.27 57.81 10.16
N ASP A 6 -3.12 57.11 9.42
CA ASP A 6 -4.10 56.16 9.95
C ASP A 6 -4.28 55.05 8.88
N GLY A 7 -4.10 53.75 9.10
CA GLY A 7 -4.18 52.99 10.34
C GLY A 7 -5.49 52.21 10.43
N GLY A 8 -5.74 51.25 9.51
CA GLY A 8 -7.05 50.56 9.48
C GLY A 8 -7.13 49.23 8.74
N GLY A 9 -6.12 48.37 8.83
CA GLY A 9 -6.19 47.01 8.28
C GLY A 9 -7.19 46.14 9.05
N ARG A 10 -8.44 46.04 8.57
CA ARG A 10 -9.49 45.15 9.10
C ARG A 10 -9.00 43.69 9.09
N ARG A 11 -8.59 43.19 10.25
CA ARG A 11 -8.38 41.75 10.51
C ARG A 11 -9.70 41.01 10.26
N ARG A 12 -9.79 40.26 9.16
CA ARG A 12 -10.88 39.30 8.90
C ARG A 12 -10.93 38.29 10.05
N ARG A 13 -11.93 38.43 10.93
CA ARG A 13 -12.26 37.44 11.96
C ARG A 13 -12.49 36.09 11.28
N ARG A 14 -11.63 35.09 11.59
CA ARG A 14 -11.84 33.70 11.19
C ARG A 14 -13.19 33.25 11.75
N ARG A 15 -14.13 32.88 10.88
CA ARG A 15 -15.37 32.21 11.26
C ARG A 15 -15.02 30.94 12.07
N PRO A 16 -15.68 30.68 13.21
CA PRO A 16 -15.47 29.42 13.93
C PRO A 16 -15.92 28.28 13.02
N ARG A 17 -15.05 27.27 12.84
CA ARG A 17 -15.42 26.01 12.17
C ARG A 17 -16.60 25.42 12.94
N LYS A 18 -17.75 25.24 12.29
CA LYS A 18 -18.82 24.37 12.78
C LYS A 18 -18.18 23.03 13.13
N LYS A 19 -18.32 22.59 14.38
CA LYS A 19 -17.99 21.21 14.77
C LYS A 19 -18.83 20.28 13.88
N PRO A 20 -18.25 19.22 13.30
CA PRO A 20 -19.05 18.18 12.67
C PRO A 20 -20.07 17.66 13.70
N ALA A 21 -21.26 17.30 13.23
CA ALA A 21 -22.22 16.54 14.03
C ALA A 21 -21.52 15.33 14.65
N ALA A 22 -21.95 14.93 15.85
CA ALA A 22 -21.36 13.85 16.63
C ALA A 22 -20.97 12.66 15.73
N GLU A 23 -19.67 12.46 15.52
CA GLU A 23 -19.15 11.27 14.85
C GLU A 23 -19.66 10.08 15.65
N GLN A 24 -20.48 9.23 15.01
CA GLN A 24 -20.79 7.91 15.53
C GLN A 24 -19.47 7.24 15.91
N SER A 25 -19.43 6.60 17.09
CA SER A 25 -18.26 5.86 17.55
C SER A 25 -17.72 4.99 16.40
N PRO A 26 -16.43 5.10 16.05
CA PRO A 26 -15.93 4.53 14.82
C PRO A 26 -16.12 3.01 14.81
N GLN A 27 -16.88 2.50 13.83
CA GLN A 27 -17.20 1.08 13.66
C GLN A 27 -15.90 0.23 13.63
N PRO A 28 -15.91 -1.01 14.15
CA PRO A 28 -14.80 -1.95 14.04
C PRO A 28 -14.48 -2.30 12.57
N TRP A 29 -13.25 -2.77 12.31
CA TRP A 29 -12.81 -3.24 10.99
C TRP A 29 -13.62 -4.42 10.45
N SER A 30 -14.35 -5.11 11.32
CA SER A 30 -15.18 -6.28 11.01
C SER A 30 -16.63 -5.94 10.69
N LYS A 31 -17.04 -4.67 10.83
CA LYS A 31 -18.41 -4.24 10.57
C LYS A 31 -18.49 -3.46 9.25
N GLY A 32 -19.53 -3.74 8.47
CA GLY A 32 -19.81 -3.00 7.23
C GLY A 32 -20.21 -1.55 7.51
N ASP A 33 -19.91 -0.69 6.56
CA ASP A 33 -20.42 0.68 6.53
C ASP A 33 -21.90 0.65 6.09
N PRO A 34 -22.85 1.24 6.85
CA PRO A 34 -24.27 1.10 6.55
C PRO A 34 -24.67 1.57 5.13
N GLU A 35 -24.13 2.70 4.67
CA GLU A 35 -24.42 3.23 3.34
C GLU A 35 -23.80 2.34 2.25
N ALA A 36 -22.58 1.87 2.46
CA ALA A 36 -21.93 0.95 1.53
C ALA A 36 -22.65 -0.40 1.46
N VAL A 37 -23.16 -0.92 2.59
CA VAL A 37 -23.92 -2.17 2.67
C VAL A 37 -25.22 -2.05 1.88
N GLU A 38 -25.96 -0.95 2.04
CA GLU A 38 -27.18 -0.71 1.27
C GLU A 38 -26.89 -0.68 -0.24
N ARG A 39 -25.81 0.00 -0.66
CA ARG A 39 -25.38 0.01 -2.06
C ARG A 39 -25.03 -1.38 -2.59
N ALA A 40 -24.32 -2.20 -1.79
CA ALA A 40 -23.94 -3.55 -2.19
C ALA A 40 -25.16 -4.45 -2.45
N LEU A 41 -26.21 -4.31 -1.65
CA LEU A 41 -27.45 -5.06 -1.83
C LEU A 41 -28.29 -4.52 -2.99
N ALA A 42 -28.32 -3.19 -3.17
CA ALA A 42 -29.09 -2.55 -4.24
C ALA A 42 -28.48 -2.74 -5.64
N ARG A 43 -27.19 -3.09 -5.74
CA ARG A 43 -26.44 -3.17 -7.01
C ARG A 43 -27.06 -4.08 -8.07
N PHE A 44 -27.74 -5.15 -7.65
CA PHE A 44 -28.40 -6.11 -8.55
C PHE A 44 -29.67 -5.55 -9.21
N LYS A 45 -30.20 -4.44 -8.71
CA LYS A 45 -31.44 -3.80 -9.20
C LYS A 45 -31.17 -2.49 -9.95
N GLN A 46 -29.91 -2.11 -10.13
CA GLN A 46 -29.55 -0.87 -10.82
C GLN A 46 -29.72 -1.03 -12.33
N ASP A 47 -30.20 0.04 -12.98
CA ASP A 47 -30.29 0.18 -14.43
C ASP A 47 -29.66 1.52 -14.85
N PRO A 48 -28.54 1.53 -15.60
CA PRO A 48 -27.79 0.36 -16.06
C PRO A 48 -27.10 -0.39 -14.89
N PRO A 49 -26.74 -1.67 -15.08
CA PRO A 49 -25.94 -2.42 -14.11
C PRO A 49 -24.60 -1.72 -13.80
N PRO A 50 -24.03 -1.91 -12.59
CA PRO A 50 -22.69 -1.44 -12.27
C PRO A 50 -21.65 -2.00 -13.25
N MET A 51 -20.59 -1.23 -13.47
CA MET A 51 -19.54 -1.55 -14.44
C MET A 51 -18.95 -2.94 -14.22
N GLY A 52 -18.94 -3.78 -15.26
CA GLY A 52 -18.44 -5.15 -15.20
C GLY A 52 -19.42 -6.16 -14.60
N LEU A 53 -20.57 -5.75 -14.06
CA LEU A 53 -21.66 -6.67 -13.76
C LEU A 53 -22.44 -6.93 -15.07
N PRO A 54 -22.68 -8.20 -15.46
CA PRO A 54 -23.42 -8.48 -16.68
C PRO A 54 -24.89 -8.07 -16.52
N ALA A 55 -25.52 -7.63 -17.62
CA ALA A 55 -26.94 -7.24 -17.63
C ALA A 55 -27.89 -8.38 -17.28
N ASN A 56 -27.48 -9.63 -17.56
CA ASN A 56 -28.17 -10.83 -17.12
C ASN A 56 -27.18 -11.73 -16.38
N ILE A 57 -27.46 -12.03 -15.11
CA ILE A 57 -26.72 -13.01 -14.30
C ILE A 57 -27.57 -14.27 -14.26
N ASP A 58 -27.14 -15.31 -14.97
CA ASP A 58 -27.82 -16.61 -15.03
C ASP A 58 -26.88 -17.71 -14.47
N PRO A 59 -27.30 -18.50 -13.46
CA PRO A 59 -28.53 -18.36 -12.68
C PRO A 59 -28.59 -17.05 -11.87
N PRO A 60 -29.79 -16.58 -11.46
CA PRO A 60 -29.93 -15.36 -10.66
C PRO A 60 -29.02 -15.33 -9.42
N PRO A 61 -28.61 -14.15 -8.94
CA PRO A 61 -27.76 -14.02 -7.76
C PRO A 61 -28.35 -14.76 -6.56
N ARG A 62 -27.54 -15.60 -5.92
CA ARG A 62 -27.92 -16.34 -4.71
C ARG A 62 -27.23 -15.76 -3.48
N GLU A 63 -27.87 -15.85 -2.32
CA GLU A 63 -27.22 -15.51 -1.06
C GLU A 63 -26.28 -16.66 -0.66
N GLN A 64 -25.01 -16.32 -0.40
CA GLN A 64 -24.01 -17.24 0.11
C GLN A 64 -23.38 -16.68 1.37
N ARG A 65 -23.10 -17.52 2.36
CA ARG A 65 -22.52 -17.10 3.64
C ARG A 65 -21.20 -17.79 3.88
N LEU A 66 -20.18 -17.00 4.19
CA LEU A 66 -18.83 -17.45 4.47
C LEU A 66 -18.39 -16.93 5.84
N ARG A 67 -17.90 -17.84 6.68
CA ARG A 67 -17.20 -17.46 7.92
C ARG A 67 -15.71 -17.37 7.61
N TRP A 68 -15.11 -16.22 7.89
CA TRP A 68 -13.70 -15.97 7.66
C TRP A 68 -13.02 -15.62 8.97
N ARG A 69 -12.20 -16.54 9.47
CA ARG A 69 -11.43 -16.31 10.70
C ARG A 69 -10.27 -15.36 10.40
N THR A 70 -10.06 -14.39 11.28
CA THR A 70 -8.96 -13.42 11.20
C THR A 70 -8.19 -13.37 12.52
N ASN A 71 -6.91 -13.03 12.44
CA ASN A 71 -5.96 -12.90 13.53
C ASN A 71 -5.31 -11.50 13.47
N ALA A 72 -6.10 -10.47 13.80
CA ALA A 72 -5.62 -9.09 13.80
C ALA A 72 -4.55 -8.86 14.88
N VAL A 73 -3.47 -8.17 14.51
CA VAL A 73 -2.37 -7.85 15.42
C VAL A 73 -2.74 -6.67 16.33
N PRO A 74 -2.57 -6.77 17.66
CA PRO A 74 -2.87 -5.68 18.58
C PRO A 74 -2.06 -4.40 18.27
N LYS A 75 -2.65 -3.23 18.50
CA LYS A 75 -1.97 -1.95 18.22
C LYS A 75 -0.67 -1.78 19.02
N THR A 76 -0.68 -2.23 20.27
CA THR A 76 0.48 -2.19 21.16
C THR A 76 1.64 -3.01 20.59
N VAL A 77 1.34 -4.16 20.00
CA VAL A 77 2.31 -5.04 19.32
C VAL A 77 2.84 -4.36 18.06
N GLN A 78 1.98 -3.81 17.19
CA GLN A 78 2.43 -3.05 16.01
C GLN A 78 3.39 -1.91 16.41
N LYS A 79 3.06 -1.15 17.46
CA LYS A 79 3.90 -0.04 17.94
C LYS A 79 5.26 -0.54 18.43
N LYS A 80 5.28 -1.60 19.24
CA LYS A 80 6.52 -2.19 19.79
C LYS A 80 7.40 -2.77 18.66
N VAL A 81 6.83 -3.60 17.80
CA VAL A 81 7.57 -4.18 16.67
C VAL A 81 8.05 -3.12 15.70
N GLY A 82 7.26 -2.07 15.45
CA GLY A 82 7.69 -0.95 14.63
C GLY A 82 8.97 -0.27 15.12
N GLN A 83 9.22 -0.24 16.43
CA GLN A 83 10.48 0.27 17.01
C GLN A 83 11.65 -0.70 16.83
N ILE A 84 11.37 -2.01 16.83
CA ILE A 84 12.37 -3.07 16.66
C ILE A 84 12.84 -3.14 15.20
N VAL A 85 11.92 -3.09 14.24
CA VAL A 85 12.23 -3.36 12.83
C VAL A 85 12.74 -2.14 12.05
N CYS A 86 12.57 -0.93 12.58
CA CYS A 86 12.99 0.30 11.91
C CYS A 86 14.12 1.01 12.66
N GLN A 87 15.32 1.01 12.09
CA GLN A 87 16.44 1.80 12.59
C GLN A 87 16.77 3.01 11.68
N PRO A 88 17.42 4.07 12.19
CA PRO A 88 17.90 5.18 11.38
C PRO A 88 18.87 4.73 10.28
N GLY A 89 18.64 5.16 9.05
CA GLY A 89 19.46 4.84 7.88
C GLY A 89 19.17 3.47 7.25
N GLU A 90 18.34 2.62 7.85
CA GLU A 90 18.02 1.29 7.33
C GLU A 90 16.79 1.28 6.42
N PHE A 91 17.00 1.46 5.12
CA PHE A 91 15.95 1.40 4.11
C PHE A 91 16.04 0.17 3.17
N GLY A 92 17.16 -0.56 3.22
CA GLY A 92 17.45 -1.72 2.39
C GLY A 92 17.00 -3.06 2.96
N TYR A 93 17.48 -4.14 2.35
CA TYR A 93 17.40 -5.48 2.92
C TYR A 93 18.13 -5.56 4.25
N LEU A 94 17.63 -6.43 5.13
CA LEU A 94 18.30 -6.73 6.38
C LEU A 94 19.21 -7.95 6.16
N PRO A 95 20.44 -7.96 6.70
CA PRO A 95 21.23 -9.17 6.73
C PRO A 95 20.54 -10.24 7.58
N GLU A 96 20.84 -11.51 7.33
CA GLU A 96 20.21 -12.65 8.01
C GLU A 96 20.35 -12.57 9.53
N GLU A 97 21.54 -12.23 10.03
CA GLU A 97 21.80 -11.97 11.46
C GLU A 97 20.79 -10.96 12.05
N ARG A 98 20.52 -9.85 11.35
CA ARG A 98 19.55 -8.86 11.84
C ARG A 98 18.10 -9.37 11.79
N VAL A 99 17.78 -10.26 10.86
CA VAL A 99 16.48 -10.93 10.82
C VAL A 99 16.33 -11.88 12.00
N ASP A 100 17.40 -12.60 12.35
CA ASP A 100 17.45 -13.50 13.50
C ASP A 100 17.31 -12.76 14.82
N ASP A 101 17.99 -11.63 14.97
CA ASP A 101 17.81 -10.73 16.12
C ASP A 101 16.35 -10.31 16.28
N ILE A 102 15.74 -9.82 15.20
CA ILE A 102 14.32 -9.40 15.21
C ILE A 102 13.44 -10.58 15.61
N ARG A 103 13.71 -11.79 15.10
CA ARG A 103 12.96 -13.01 15.46
C ARG A 103 13.04 -13.28 16.97
N GLY A 104 14.22 -13.14 17.57
CA GLY A 104 14.41 -13.25 19.02
C GLY A 104 13.65 -12.17 19.80
N GLU A 105 13.74 -10.91 19.36
CA GLU A 105 13.09 -9.75 20.02
C GLU A 105 11.55 -9.83 20.00
N ILE A 106 10.96 -10.48 18.98
CA ILE A 106 9.50 -10.61 18.82
C ILE A 106 8.94 -11.97 19.23
N ALA A 107 9.75 -12.93 19.69
CA ALA A 107 9.34 -14.33 19.91
C ALA A 107 8.11 -14.50 20.82
N ASN A 108 7.93 -13.59 21.80
CA ASN A 108 6.80 -13.61 22.75
C ASN A 108 5.65 -12.68 22.35
N LEU A 109 5.65 -12.15 21.12
CA LEU A 109 4.60 -11.27 20.61
C LEU A 109 3.73 -12.01 19.59
N PRO A 110 2.42 -11.73 19.50
CA PRO A 110 1.52 -12.36 18.54
C PRO A 110 1.69 -11.73 17.14
N ILE A 111 2.87 -11.90 16.55
CA ILE A 111 3.25 -11.40 15.24
C ILE A 111 4.41 -12.23 14.68
N THR A 112 4.32 -12.64 13.41
CA THR A 112 5.38 -13.42 12.77
C THR A 112 6.51 -12.52 12.24
N ILE A 113 7.65 -13.13 11.91
CA ILE A 113 8.78 -12.41 11.30
C ILE A 113 8.39 -11.82 9.94
N GLU A 114 7.59 -12.52 9.13
CA GLU A 114 7.12 -12.03 7.84
C GLU A 114 6.20 -10.81 8.00
N GLN A 115 5.31 -10.84 8.99
CA GLN A 115 4.46 -9.69 9.33
C GLN A 115 5.30 -8.50 9.78
N ALA A 116 6.31 -8.74 10.63
CA ALA A 116 7.23 -7.71 11.12
C ALA A 116 8.06 -7.07 9.99
N LEU A 117 8.58 -7.88 9.07
CA LEU A 117 9.33 -7.40 7.90
C LEU A 117 8.43 -6.66 6.89
N SER A 118 7.17 -7.08 6.75
CA SER A 118 6.20 -6.35 5.93
C SER A 118 5.80 -5.01 6.56
N LEU A 119 5.59 -4.98 7.88
CA LEU A 119 5.39 -3.75 8.66
C LEU A 119 6.57 -2.78 8.51
N ARG A 120 7.81 -3.29 8.57
CA ARG A 120 9.03 -2.50 8.30
C ARG A 120 8.97 -1.81 6.94
N GLY A 121 8.56 -2.53 5.89
CA GLY A 121 8.38 -1.98 4.56
C GLY A 121 7.41 -0.80 4.54
N ALA A 122 6.25 -0.95 5.17
CA ALA A 122 5.24 0.11 5.28
C ALA A 122 5.74 1.33 6.08
N LEU A 123 6.43 1.10 7.20
CA LEU A 123 7.02 2.14 8.04
C LEU A 123 8.13 2.91 7.29
N ASN A 124 9.02 2.20 6.60
CA ASN A 124 10.09 2.82 5.83
C ASN A 124 9.54 3.63 4.64
N GLN A 125 8.44 3.19 4.01
CA GLN A 125 7.73 3.96 3.00
C GLN A 125 7.15 5.26 3.57
N GLU A 126 6.43 5.19 4.70
CA GLU A 126 5.86 6.37 5.35
C GLU A 126 6.96 7.35 5.81
N LYS A 127 8.03 6.82 6.40
CA LYS A 127 9.22 7.58 6.80
C LYS A 127 9.84 8.32 5.61
N SER A 128 10.02 7.63 4.48
CA SER A 128 10.54 8.21 3.23
C SER A 128 9.67 9.37 2.73
N VAL A 129 8.35 9.18 2.70
CA VAL A 129 7.40 10.23 2.26
C VAL A 129 7.46 11.45 3.18
N HIS A 130 7.50 11.26 4.49
CA HIS A 130 7.54 12.36 5.45
C HIS A 130 8.89 13.08 5.50
N SER A 131 10.00 12.36 5.32
CA SER A 131 11.35 12.94 5.36
C SER A 131 11.78 13.57 4.04
N HIS A 132 11.12 13.26 2.91
CA HIS A 132 11.50 13.72 1.57
C HIS A 132 11.69 15.24 1.46
N GLY A 133 10.76 16.03 2.01
CA GLY A 133 10.85 17.50 1.95
C GLY A 133 12.05 18.06 2.74
N ARG A 134 12.48 17.38 3.81
CA ARG A 134 13.69 17.72 4.57
C ARG A 134 14.94 17.30 3.82
N LEU A 135 14.93 16.12 3.20
CA LEU A 135 16.03 15.66 2.36
C LEU A 135 16.31 16.64 1.21
N MET A 136 15.27 17.07 0.50
CA MET A 136 15.40 17.99 -0.64
C MET A 136 15.91 19.38 -0.24
N ARG A 137 15.57 19.86 0.96
CA ARG A 137 16.15 21.11 1.51
C ARG A 137 17.66 21.00 1.75
N ASN A 138 18.17 19.80 1.97
CA ASN A 138 19.60 19.53 2.16
C ASN A 138 20.32 19.12 0.86
N SER A 139 19.68 19.20 -0.31
CA SER A 139 20.26 18.81 -1.62
C SER A 139 21.62 19.46 -1.90
N ASN A 140 21.77 20.76 -1.64
CA ASN A 140 23.06 21.46 -1.81
C ASN A 140 24.14 20.94 -0.86
N GLN A 141 23.79 20.58 0.38
CA GLN A 141 24.74 20.00 1.33
C GLN A 141 25.15 18.59 0.93
N LEU A 142 24.18 17.77 0.52
CA LEU A 142 24.42 16.42 -0.01
C LEU A 142 25.35 16.45 -1.23
N CYS A 143 25.09 17.35 -2.18
CA CYS A 143 25.93 17.57 -3.35
C CYS A 143 27.37 17.94 -2.96
N ARG A 144 27.56 18.91 -2.05
CA ARG A 144 28.90 19.30 -1.57
C ARG A 144 29.65 18.14 -0.93
N ARG A 145 29.00 17.38 -0.03
CA ARG A 145 29.61 16.23 0.65
C ARG A 145 29.96 15.10 -0.31
N TYR A 146 29.06 14.80 -1.24
CA TYR A 146 29.30 13.82 -2.29
C TYR A 146 30.49 14.21 -3.16
N ASN A 147 30.57 15.47 -3.59
CA ASN A 147 31.71 15.97 -4.36
C ASN A 147 33.02 15.95 -3.55
N ALA A 148 32.95 16.10 -2.22
CA ALA A 148 34.08 15.95 -1.31
C ALA A 148 34.53 14.49 -1.07
N GLY A 149 33.83 13.51 -1.65
CA GLY A 149 34.23 12.09 -1.62
C GLY A 149 33.33 11.17 -0.80
N GLU A 150 32.33 11.69 -0.06
CA GLU A 150 31.38 10.81 0.65
C GLU A 150 30.54 9.99 -0.35
N GLY A 151 30.36 8.70 -0.07
CA GLY A 151 29.52 7.80 -0.86
C GLY A 151 28.02 7.93 -0.54
N VAL A 152 27.16 7.47 -1.45
CA VAL A 152 25.69 7.60 -1.34
C VAL A 152 25.14 6.87 -0.12
N LEU A 153 25.61 5.65 0.16
CA LEU A 153 25.15 4.86 1.31
C LEU A 153 25.48 5.55 2.65
N THR A 154 26.68 6.13 2.75
CA THR A 154 27.11 6.90 3.92
C THR A 154 26.22 8.12 4.13
N LEU A 155 25.91 8.84 3.03
CA LEU A 155 25.02 10.00 3.07
C LEU A 155 23.58 9.59 3.41
N ALA A 156 23.09 8.48 2.84
CA ALA A 156 21.75 7.96 3.12
C ALA A 156 21.57 7.61 4.60
N LYS A 157 22.56 6.95 5.20
CA LYS A 157 22.58 6.67 6.64
C LYS A 157 22.63 7.94 7.47
N ARG A 158 23.51 8.89 7.12
CA ARG A 158 23.67 10.17 7.84
C ARG A 158 22.41 11.03 7.81
N PHE A 159 21.72 11.09 6.67
CA PHE A 159 20.52 11.92 6.48
C PHE A 159 19.21 11.17 6.73
N ASP A 160 19.30 9.90 7.17
CA ASP A 160 18.17 9.03 7.45
C ASP A 160 17.14 9.01 6.30
N ALA A 161 17.64 8.69 5.10
CA ALA A 161 16.84 8.68 3.88
C ALA A 161 17.16 7.47 3.00
N PRO A 162 16.22 7.04 2.15
CA PRO A 162 16.47 5.96 1.20
C PRO A 162 17.66 6.29 0.28
N PRO A 163 18.57 5.34 0.00
CA PRO A 163 19.75 5.58 -0.85
C PRO A 163 19.44 6.19 -2.22
N VAL A 164 18.42 5.70 -2.93
CA VAL A 164 18.07 6.21 -4.26
C VAL A 164 17.52 7.64 -4.16
N ASN A 165 16.73 7.94 -3.13
CA ASN A 165 16.25 9.31 -2.91
C ASN A 165 17.37 10.26 -2.48
N THR A 166 18.37 9.76 -1.76
CA THR A 166 19.60 10.51 -1.43
C THR A 166 20.37 10.85 -2.70
N PHE A 167 20.52 9.89 -3.62
CA PHE A 167 21.14 10.13 -4.92
C PHE A 167 20.35 11.14 -5.77
N ARG A 168 19.01 11.04 -5.83
CA ARG A 168 18.16 12.04 -6.48
C ARG A 168 18.35 13.44 -5.88
N ALA A 169 18.52 13.55 -4.57
CA ALA A 169 18.78 14.82 -3.90
C ALA A 169 20.19 15.37 -4.22
N ILE A 170 21.21 14.52 -4.36
CA ILE A 170 22.54 14.91 -4.85
C ILE A 170 22.45 15.52 -6.25
N LEU A 171 21.77 14.84 -7.19
CA LEU A 171 21.57 15.34 -8.55
C LEU A 171 20.76 16.63 -8.58
N THR A 172 19.75 16.75 -7.72
CA THR A 172 18.99 18.00 -7.54
C THR A 172 19.90 19.14 -7.08
N GLY A 173 20.80 18.88 -6.13
CA GLY A 173 21.80 19.86 -5.66
C GLY A 173 22.85 20.25 -6.70
N ARG A 174 22.95 19.49 -7.80
CA ARG A 174 23.73 19.85 -9.01
C ARG A 174 22.92 20.66 -10.02
N GLY A 175 21.69 21.04 -9.69
CA GLY A 175 20.79 21.80 -10.57
C GLY A 175 20.05 20.95 -11.60
N TRP A 176 20.00 19.62 -11.45
CA TRP A 176 19.24 18.78 -12.38
C TRP A 176 17.73 18.90 -12.14
N SER A 177 16.95 18.97 -13.22
CA SER A 177 15.49 18.94 -13.14
C SER A 177 14.98 17.54 -12.80
N LYS A 178 13.78 17.46 -12.19
CA LYS A 178 13.14 16.18 -11.85
C LYS A 178 12.99 15.26 -13.06
N ASN A 179 12.63 15.80 -14.22
CA ASN A 179 12.47 15.04 -15.46
C ASN A 179 13.82 14.52 -15.97
N ARG A 180 14.86 15.36 -15.96
CA ARG A 180 16.22 14.92 -16.32
C ARG A 180 16.67 13.76 -15.44
N ILE A 181 16.51 13.89 -14.11
CA ILE A 181 16.86 12.83 -13.17
C ILE A 181 16.08 11.55 -13.50
N LYS A 182 14.75 11.63 -13.63
CA LYS A 182 13.91 10.47 -13.92
C LYS A 182 14.37 9.72 -15.17
N GLU A 183 14.55 10.43 -16.29
CA GLU A 183 14.91 9.79 -17.57
C GLU A 183 16.36 9.29 -17.57
N THR A 184 17.28 9.98 -16.89
CA THR A 184 18.66 9.51 -16.74
C THR A 184 18.78 8.29 -15.82
N LEU A 185 17.98 8.18 -14.75
CA LEU A 185 18.06 7.01 -13.86
C LEU A 185 17.40 5.76 -14.46
N LYS A 186 16.46 5.91 -15.40
CA LYS A 186 15.96 4.77 -16.21
C LYS A 186 17.03 4.20 -17.13
N ASP A 187 17.93 5.04 -17.63
CA ASP A 187 19.06 4.67 -18.49
C ASP A 187 20.37 5.17 -17.87
N SER A 188 20.80 4.47 -16.81
CA SER A 188 21.95 4.86 -15.98
C SER A 188 23.29 4.88 -16.74
N LYS A 189 23.33 4.38 -17.99
CA LYS A 189 24.51 4.46 -18.87
C LYS A 189 24.92 5.91 -19.18
N ARG A 190 23.98 6.85 -19.08
CA ARG A 190 24.20 8.30 -19.29
C ARG A 190 24.89 9.00 -18.11
N LEU A 191 25.04 8.32 -16.98
CA LEU A 191 25.80 8.85 -15.83
C LEU A 191 27.30 8.70 -16.06
N ASN A 192 28.10 9.57 -15.43
CA ASN A 192 29.55 9.34 -15.36
C ASN A 192 29.85 8.08 -14.53
N LYS A 193 31.08 7.57 -14.63
CA LYS A 193 31.49 6.31 -14.00
C LYS A 193 31.16 6.26 -12.50
N ARG A 194 31.55 7.28 -11.73
CA ARG A 194 31.31 7.35 -10.28
C ARG A 194 29.82 7.37 -9.95
N ASP A 195 29.07 8.24 -10.61
CA ASP A 195 27.62 8.38 -10.39
C ASP A 195 26.87 7.09 -10.73
N ARG A 196 27.30 6.36 -11.76
CA ARG A 196 26.72 5.07 -12.13
C ARG A 196 27.00 4.01 -11.05
N GLU A 197 28.24 3.91 -10.58
CA GLU A 197 28.63 2.96 -9.53
C GLU A 197 27.92 3.25 -8.19
N GLU A 198 27.77 4.53 -7.83
CA GLU A 198 27.05 4.96 -6.64
C GLU A 198 25.54 4.78 -6.77
N PHE A 199 24.97 5.00 -7.96
CA PHE A 199 23.56 4.72 -8.22
C PHE A 199 23.24 3.22 -8.14
N ASN A 200 24.07 2.35 -8.73
CA ASN A 200 23.86 0.90 -8.67
C ASN A 200 23.88 0.40 -7.21
N ARG A 201 24.86 0.83 -6.42
CA ARG A 201 24.91 0.54 -4.98
C ARG A 201 23.68 1.06 -4.23
N ALA A 202 23.17 2.24 -4.61
CA ALA A 202 21.97 2.79 -4.02
C ALA A 202 20.72 1.98 -4.39
N GLU A 203 20.58 1.54 -5.65
CA GLU A 203 19.46 0.69 -6.09
C GLU A 203 19.44 -0.66 -5.38
N GLU A 204 20.60 -1.32 -5.29
CA GLU A 204 20.74 -2.61 -4.58
C GLU A 204 20.37 -2.49 -3.09
N ALA A 205 20.68 -1.35 -2.46
CA ALA A 205 20.48 -1.11 -1.04
C ALA A 205 19.14 -0.41 -0.69
N ASP A 206 18.25 -0.13 -1.63
CA ASP A 206 17.02 0.64 -1.38
C ASP A 206 15.76 -0.13 -1.76
N LYS A 207 15.17 -0.86 -0.79
CA LYS A 207 13.92 -1.61 -1.02
C LYS A 207 12.68 -0.71 -1.17
N VAL A 208 12.78 0.56 -0.81
CA VAL A 208 11.62 1.48 -0.71
C VAL A 208 11.45 2.31 -1.98
N SER A 209 12.57 2.74 -2.55
CA SER A 209 12.62 3.64 -3.70
C SER A 209 13.30 3.01 -4.91
N SER A 210 13.61 1.71 -4.87
CA SER A 210 14.14 0.92 -6.00
C SER A 210 13.24 1.03 -7.21
N VAL A 211 13.87 0.98 -8.38
CA VAL A 211 13.17 0.97 -9.67
C VAL A 211 12.68 -0.44 -10.04
N ASN A 212 13.35 -1.50 -9.58
CA ASN A 212 12.95 -2.88 -9.84
C ASN A 212 12.02 -3.43 -8.75
N GLN A 213 10.75 -3.70 -9.09
CA GLN A 213 9.72 -4.25 -8.21
C GLN A 213 9.08 -5.54 -8.78
N SER A 214 9.71 -6.16 -9.78
CA SER A 214 9.16 -7.29 -10.55
C SER A 214 8.80 -8.50 -9.69
N GLU A 215 9.72 -8.98 -8.85
CA GLU A 215 9.47 -10.14 -7.98
C GLU A 215 8.32 -9.92 -7.00
N THR A 216 8.22 -8.71 -6.43
CA THR A 216 7.11 -8.35 -5.52
C THR A 216 5.78 -8.32 -6.26
N GLN A 217 5.79 -7.87 -7.52
CA GLN A 217 4.60 -7.89 -8.36
C GLN A 217 4.18 -9.32 -8.68
N SER A 218 5.09 -10.18 -9.13
CA SER A 218 4.78 -11.59 -9.42
C SER A 218 4.29 -12.36 -8.18
N ALA A 219 4.88 -12.11 -7.01
CA ALA A 219 4.39 -12.69 -5.75
C ALA A 219 2.98 -12.20 -5.37
N ALA A 220 2.63 -10.95 -5.72
CA ALA A 220 1.29 -10.41 -5.53
C ALA A 220 0.28 -11.08 -6.47
N GLU A 221 0.63 -11.25 -7.74
CA GLU A 221 -0.18 -11.97 -8.74
C GLU A 221 -0.46 -13.42 -8.29
N VAL A 222 0.56 -14.15 -7.81
CA VAL A 222 0.36 -15.51 -7.25
C VAL A 222 -0.59 -15.50 -6.04
N PHE A 223 -0.55 -14.45 -5.21
CA PHE A 223 -1.46 -14.34 -4.07
C PHE A 223 -2.91 -14.05 -4.50
N GLU A 224 -3.10 -13.27 -5.57
CA GLU A 224 -4.42 -13.07 -6.20
C GLU A 224 -4.97 -14.38 -6.79
N ASP A 225 -4.12 -15.20 -7.42
CA ASP A 225 -4.51 -16.52 -7.94
C ASP A 225 -4.93 -17.49 -6.83
N ILE A 226 -4.20 -17.51 -5.70
CA ILE A 226 -4.59 -18.30 -4.51
C ILE A 226 -5.97 -17.87 -4.02
N LEU A 227 -6.23 -16.56 -3.98
CA LEU A 227 -7.51 -16.03 -3.55
C LEU A 227 -8.63 -16.47 -4.50
N CYS A 228 -8.42 -16.36 -5.82
CA CYS A 228 -9.36 -16.83 -6.83
C CYS A 228 -9.64 -18.33 -6.67
N ALA A 229 -8.60 -19.16 -6.55
CA ALA A 229 -8.74 -20.60 -6.37
C ALA A 229 -9.54 -20.97 -5.11
N HIS A 230 -9.38 -20.22 -4.02
CA HIS A 230 -10.16 -20.42 -2.80
C HIS A 230 -11.65 -20.12 -3.01
N PHE A 231 -11.99 -19.03 -3.69
CA PHE A 231 -13.38 -18.67 -3.98
C PHE A 231 -14.01 -19.62 -5.03
N ASP A 232 -13.24 -20.06 -6.03
CA ASP A 232 -13.65 -21.08 -6.99
C ASP A 232 -13.95 -22.41 -6.30
N PHE A 233 -13.10 -22.85 -5.38
CA PHE A 233 -13.32 -24.07 -4.58
C PHE A 233 -14.61 -24.02 -3.73
N LEU A 234 -15.00 -22.83 -3.28
CA LEU A 234 -16.22 -22.60 -2.53
C LEU A 234 -17.48 -22.41 -3.40
N ASP A 235 -17.37 -22.56 -4.72
CA ASP A 235 -18.48 -22.35 -5.69
C ASP A 235 -19.08 -20.92 -5.61
N ILE A 236 -18.22 -19.94 -5.32
CA ILE A 236 -18.59 -18.53 -5.31
C ILE A 236 -18.32 -17.95 -6.70
N ARG A 237 -19.34 -17.35 -7.32
CA ARG A 237 -19.23 -16.78 -8.66
C ARG A 237 -18.67 -15.36 -8.61
N PHE A 238 -17.63 -15.11 -9.41
CA PHE A 238 -17.01 -13.80 -9.52
C PHE A 238 -16.43 -13.56 -10.92
N ARG A 239 -16.10 -12.29 -11.20
CA ARG A 239 -15.28 -11.88 -12.33
C ARG A 239 -13.91 -11.45 -11.86
N ARG A 240 -12.89 -11.76 -12.65
CA ARG A 240 -11.48 -11.45 -12.36
C ARG A 240 -11.08 -10.08 -12.89
N GLN A 241 -10.04 -9.48 -12.31
CA GLN A 241 -9.48 -8.19 -12.75
C GLN A 241 -9.21 -8.16 -14.27
N GLU A 242 -8.60 -9.22 -14.82
CA GLU A 242 -8.22 -9.29 -16.24
C GLU A 242 -9.40 -9.15 -17.19
N GLU A 243 -10.54 -9.75 -16.83
CA GLU A 243 -11.78 -9.69 -17.61
C GLU A 243 -12.33 -8.27 -17.61
N LEU A 244 -12.35 -7.63 -16.43
CA LEU A 244 -12.81 -6.25 -16.24
C LEU A 244 -11.90 -5.27 -17.00
N LEU A 245 -10.59 -5.48 -16.97
CA LEU A 245 -9.61 -4.67 -17.69
C LEU A 245 -9.82 -4.77 -19.20
N LYS A 246 -10.04 -5.97 -19.73
CA LYS A 246 -10.27 -6.18 -21.16
C LYS A 246 -11.54 -5.48 -21.63
N GLU A 247 -12.63 -5.63 -20.89
CA GLU A 247 -13.92 -4.99 -21.20
C GLU A 247 -13.83 -3.46 -21.13
N GLN A 248 -13.32 -2.91 -20.04
CA GLN A 248 -13.23 -1.46 -19.85
C GLN A 248 -12.25 -0.79 -20.83
N LYS A 249 -11.16 -1.48 -21.21
CA LYS A 249 -10.29 -0.96 -22.27
C LYS A 249 -11.01 -0.88 -23.62
N GLN A 250 -11.88 -1.83 -23.92
CA GLN A 250 -12.63 -1.86 -25.18
C GLN A 250 -13.70 -0.77 -25.20
N THR A 251 -14.43 -0.55 -24.10
CA THR A 251 -15.53 0.40 -24.04
C THR A 251 -15.10 1.82 -23.69
N GLU A 252 -14.15 1.99 -22.75
CA GLU A 252 -13.76 3.27 -22.16
C GLU A 252 -12.35 3.73 -22.55
N GLY A 253 -11.61 2.90 -23.29
CA GLY A 253 -10.21 3.16 -23.69
C GLY A 253 -9.21 3.08 -22.53
N ARG A 254 -9.66 2.79 -21.30
CA ARG A 254 -8.81 2.68 -20.10
C ARG A 254 -9.49 1.87 -19.00
N ALA A 255 -8.70 1.36 -18.07
CA ALA A 255 -9.20 0.83 -16.82
C ALA A 255 -9.77 1.94 -15.93
N ILE A 256 -10.97 1.72 -15.38
CA ILE A 256 -11.66 2.65 -14.47
C ILE A 256 -11.72 2.05 -13.07
N VAL A 257 -12.28 0.86 -12.93
CA VAL A 257 -12.56 0.22 -11.64
C VAL A 257 -12.48 -1.29 -11.78
N THR A 258 -11.42 -1.88 -11.23
CA THR A 258 -11.09 -3.29 -11.45
C THR A 258 -10.64 -3.91 -10.12
N PRO A 259 -11.56 -4.29 -9.22
CA PRO A 259 -11.19 -5.11 -8.07
C PRO A 259 -10.67 -6.47 -8.56
N ASP A 260 -9.91 -7.16 -7.71
CA ASP A 260 -9.33 -8.46 -8.06
C ASP A 260 -10.44 -9.50 -8.28
N LEU A 261 -11.46 -9.48 -7.41
CA LEU A 261 -12.69 -10.25 -7.56
C LEU A 261 -13.91 -9.32 -7.48
N LEU A 262 -14.72 -9.29 -8.53
CA LEU A 262 -16.07 -8.70 -8.53
C LEU A 262 -17.11 -9.81 -8.38
N LEU A 263 -17.82 -9.84 -7.27
CA LEU A 263 -18.72 -10.95 -6.94
C LEU A 263 -20.03 -10.86 -7.73
N LEU A 264 -20.54 -12.00 -8.20
CA LEU A 264 -21.79 -12.09 -8.95
C LEU A 264 -22.99 -12.49 -8.07
N ASP A 265 -22.72 -12.95 -6.85
CA ASP A 265 -23.68 -13.38 -5.83
C ASP A 265 -23.76 -12.40 -4.64
N ASP A 266 -24.81 -12.52 -3.81
CA ASP A 266 -24.85 -11.86 -2.49
C ASP A 266 -23.99 -12.66 -1.52
N LEU A 267 -22.67 -12.46 -1.59
CA LEU A 267 -21.74 -13.06 -0.65
C LEU A 267 -21.71 -12.26 0.65
N ARG A 268 -21.96 -12.93 1.77
CA ARG A 268 -21.81 -12.37 3.11
C ARG A 268 -20.63 -13.01 3.82
N ILE A 269 -19.58 -12.23 4.04
CA ILE A 269 -18.42 -12.66 4.82
C ILE A 269 -18.58 -12.13 6.24
N ASN A 270 -18.62 -13.04 7.23
CA ASN A 270 -18.88 -12.68 8.63
C ASN A 270 -20.16 -11.82 8.78
N ASP A 271 -21.22 -12.22 8.07
CA ASP A 271 -22.53 -11.55 7.99
C ASP A 271 -22.54 -10.15 7.36
N VAL A 272 -21.42 -9.69 6.77
CA VAL A 272 -21.34 -8.43 6.03
C VAL A 272 -21.39 -8.68 4.52
N PRO A 273 -22.35 -8.09 3.79
CA PRO A 273 -22.39 -8.18 2.33
C PRO A 273 -21.11 -7.64 1.69
N CYS A 274 -20.52 -8.40 0.80
CA CYS A 274 -19.33 -8.04 0.05
C CYS A 274 -19.68 -8.11 -1.44
N ALA A 275 -19.51 -7.00 -2.16
CA ALA A 275 -19.69 -6.94 -3.60
C ALA A 275 -18.38 -7.16 -4.37
N TRP A 276 -17.24 -6.91 -3.72
CA TRP A 276 -15.91 -7.01 -4.28
C TRP A 276 -14.88 -7.41 -3.22
N ILE A 277 -13.79 -8.01 -3.68
CA ILE A 277 -12.63 -8.36 -2.86
C ILE A 277 -11.37 -7.91 -3.58
N ASP A 278 -10.43 -7.34 -2.83
CA ASP A 278 -9.14 -6.90 -3.36
C ASP A 278 -8.02 -7.34 -2.38
N ALA A 279 -6.98 -7.94 -2.93
CA ALA A 279 -5.88 -8.58 -2.24
C ALA A 279 -4.75 -7.58 -1.99
N LYS A 280 -4.11 -7.71 -0.82
CA LYS A 280 -2.98 -6.89 -0.42
C LYS A 280 -1.82 -7.79 -0.03
N HIS A 281 -0.78 -7.79 -0.85
CA HIS A 281 0.46 -8.55 -0.62
C HIS A 281 1.39 -7.87 0.41
N PHE A 282 0.85 -7.28 1.47
CA PHE A 282 1.60 -6.62 2.53
C PHE A 282 0.82 -6.62 3.85
N PHE A 283 1.45 -6.17 4.94
CA PHE A 283 0.82 -6.05 6.26
C PHE A 283 -0.04 -4.77 6.33
N GLY A 284 -1.31 -4.93 6.72
CA GLY A 284 -2.25 -3.83 6.91
C GLY A 284 -1.94 -3.01 8.17
N ALA A 285 -0.97 -2.10 8.06
CA ALA A 285 -0.58 -1.22 9.17
C ALA A 285 -1.50 0.02 9.30
N ASP A 286 -1.80 0.42 10.53
CA ASP A 286 -2.51 1.68 10.84
C ASP A 286 -1.55 2.89 10.73
N LEU A 287 -1.12 3.16 9.50
CA LEU A 287 -0.24 4.26 9.12
C LEU A 287 -0.98 5.22 8.20
N ARG A 288 -0.69 6.52 8.31
CA ARG A 288 -1.48 7.57 7.66
C ARG A 288 -1.36 7.53 6.14
N PHE A 289 -0.15 7.34 5.61
CA PHE A 289 0.11 7.33 4.18
C PHE A 289 -0.54 6.13 3.46
N PRO A 290 -0.23 4.86 3.82
CA PRO A 290 -0.82 3.70 3.14
C PRO A 290 -2.33 3.65 3.33
N ARG A 291 -2.86 3.91 4.54
CA ARG A 291 -4.30 3.93 4.80
C ARG A 291 -5.03 4.92 3.88
N LYS A 292 -4.50 6.13 3.68
CA LYS A 292 -5.11 7.11 2.76
C LYS A 292 -5.08 6.65 1.30
N LYS A 293 -4.01 5.97 0.88
CA LYS A 293 -3.90 5.43 -0.49
C LYS A 293 -4.92 4.32 -0.70
N THR A 294 -5.02 3.38 0.23
CA THR A 294 -5.99 2.28 0.19
C THR A 294 -7.41 2.81 0.29
N GLN A 295 -7.72 3.76 1.19
CA GLN A 295 -9.07 4.34 1.29
C GLN A 295 -9.52 4.95 -0.04
N LYS A 296 -8.66 5.67 -0.76
CA LYS A 296 -9.03 6.19 -2.09
C LYS A 296 -9.39 5.10 -3.10
N GLN A 297 -8.77 3.93 -2.99
CA GLN A 297 -9.11 2.77 -3.83
C GLN A 297 -10.47 2.21 -3.42
N VAL A 298 -10.65 1.97 -2.11
CA VAL A 298 -11.93 1.53 -1.53
C VAL A 298 -13.06 2.48 -1.90
N ASP A 299 -12.88 3.80 -1.79
CA ASP A 299 -13.89 4.81 -2.14
C ASP A 299 -14.37 4.67 -3.59
N ARG A 300 -13.50 4.28 -4.52
CA ARG A 300 -13.88 4.04 -5.92
C ARG A 300 -14.73 2.77 -6.05
N TYR A 301 -14.34 1.69 -5.40
CA TYR A 301 -15.12 0.45 -5.40
C TYR A 301 -16.46 0.62 -4.69
N VAL A 302 -16.50 1.32 -3.56
CA VAL A 302 -17.72 1.60 -2.81
C VAL A 302 -18.69 2.47 -3.60
N LYS A 303 -18.17 3.44 -4.35
CA LYS A 303 -19.00 4.27 -5.22
C LYS A 303 -19.70 3.45 -6.31
N GLU A 304 -19.02 2.45 -6.86
CA GLU A 304 -19.54 1.63 -7.97
C GLU A 304 -20.37 0.44 -7.48
N TYR A 305 -19.86 -0.30 -6.50
CA TYR A 305 -20.35 -1.62 -6.12
C TYR A 305 -20.91 -1.69 -4.70
N GLY A 306 -20.61 -0.71 -3.85
CA GLY A 306 -20.91 -0.74 -2.41
C GLY A 306 -19.85 -1.45 -1.56
N GLN A 307 -20.26 -1.97 -0.41
CA GLN A 307 -19.41 -2.64 0.57
C GLN A 307 -18.60 -3.78 -0.04
N GLY A 308 -17.34 -3.93 0.38
CA GLY A 308 -16.51 -5.07 0.01
C GLY A 308 -15.58 -5.54 1.12
N ALA A 309 -14.50 -6.21 0.74
CA ALA A 309 -13.48 -6.72 1.65
C ALA A 309 -12.06 -6.53 1.09
N LEU A 310 -11.10 -6.40 2.00
CA LEU A 310 -9.68 -6.42 1.68
C LEU A 310 -9.01 -7.60 2.36
N VAL A 311 -8.25 -8.40 1.60
CA VAL A 311 -7.55 -9.57 2.14
C VAL A 311 -6.06 -9.28 2.21
N TYR A 312 -5.51 -9.14 3.43
CA TYR A 312 -4.09 -8.88 3.64
C TYR A 312 -3.32 -10.20 3.80
N ARG A 313 -2.35 -10.46 2.91
CA ARG A 313 -1.48 -11.64 2.98
C ARG A 313 -0.83 -11.79 4.35
N HIS A 314 -0.23 -10.70 4.84
CA HIS A 314 0.45 -10.70 6.13
C HIS A 314 -0.48 -10.28 7.28
N GLY A 315 -1.80 -10.29 7.08
CA GLY A 315 -2.74 -9.79 8.07
C GLY A 315 -2.63 -8.29 8.29
N PHE A 316 -3.27 -7.81 9.35
CA PHE A 316 -3.46 -6.39 9.59
C PHE A 316 -3.50 -6.09 11.09
N THR A 317 -3.36 -4.82 11.45
CA THR A 317 -3.54 -4.38 12.84
C THR A 317 -5.00 -4.10 13.16
N GLU A 318 -5.43 -4.39 14.39
CA GLU A 318 -6.82 -4.22 14.84
C GLU A 318 -7.35 -2.78 14.74
N THR A 319 -6.48 -1.77 14.67
CA THR A 319 -6.90 -0.36 14.54
C THR A 319 -6.91 0.17 13.12
N LEU A 320 -6.46 -0.63 12.14
CA LEU A 320 -6.64 -0.27 10.74
C LEU A 320 -8.13 -0.32 10.43
N LYS A 321 -8.62 0.75 9.79
CA LYS A 321 -10.02 0.89 9.39
C LYS A 321 -10.09 1.51 8.01
N LEU A 322 -10.97 0.97 7.18
CA LEU A 322 -11.26 1.45 5.84
C LEU A 322 -12.77 1.46 5.64
N ASN A 323 -13.33 2.65 5.40
CA ASN A 323 -14.78 2.79 5.30
C ASN A 323 -15.27 2.11 4.02
N GLY A 324 -16.29 1.24 4.15
CA GLY A 324 -16.83 0.45 3.04
C GLY A 324 -16.05 -0.82 2.70
N ALA A 325 -15.07 -1.22 3.53
CA ALA A 325 -14.37 -2.49 3.39
C ALA A 325 -14.11 -3.15 4.75
N ILE A 326 -14.53 -4.42 4.90
CA ILE A 326 -14.06 -5.23 6.04
C ILE A 326 -12.64 -5.71 5.77
N LEU A 327 -11.88 -5.98 6.84
CA LEU A 327 -10.51 -6.46 6.72
C LEU A 327 -10.45 -7.96 7.02
N LEU A 328 -9.80 -8.70 6.13
CA LEU A 328 -9.56 -10.13 6.20
C LEU A 328 -8.06 -10.38 6.12
N ASP A 329 -7.64 -11.58 6.49
CA ASP A 329 -6.26 -12.04 6.33
C ASP A 329 -6.20 -13.40 5.65
N ALA A 330 -4.98 -13.83 5.31
CA ALA A 330 -4.76 -15.08 4.60
C ALA A 330 -4.90 -16.35 5.46
N SER A 331 -5.38 -16.27 6.71
CA SER A 331 -5.45 -17.44 7.61
C SER A 331 -6.19 -18.66 7.04
N PRO A 332 -7.29 -18.53 6.26
CA PRO A 332 -7.98 -19.69 5.68
C PRO A 332 -7.44 -20.11 4.30
N LEU A 333 -6.41 -19.43 3.77
CA LEU A 333 -5.89 -19.66 2.43
C LEU A 333 -4.73 -20.67 2.44
N ASP A 334 -4.66 -21.51 1.40
CA ASP A 334 -3.49 -22.35 1.15
C ASP A 334 -2.39 -21.52 0.47
N LEU A 335 -1.33 -21.24 1.22
CA LEU A 335 -0.19 -20.43 0.75
C LEU A 335 0.93 -21.27 0.13
N THR A 336 0.74 -22.58 -0.04
CA THR A 336 1.74 -23.49 -0.65
C THR A 336 2.22 -23.00 -2.03
N PRO A 337 1.34 -22.57 -2.97
CA PRO A 337 1.79 -22.09 -4.28
C PRO A 337 2.73 -20.89 -4.20
N LEU A 338 2.57 -20.06 -3.16
CA LEU A 338 3.43 -18.91 -2.94
C LEU A 338 4.76 -19.29 -2.28
N ALA A 339 4.79 -20.35 -1.47
CA ALA A 339 6.03 -20.92 -0.96
C ALA A 339 6.88 -21.48 -2.11
N ASP A 340 6.27 -22.29 -2.98
CA ASP A 340 6.91 -22.87 -4.17
C ASP A 340 7.45 -21.79 -5.12
N PHE A 341 6.70 -20.69 -5.30
CA PHE A 341 7.14 -19.54 -6.09
C PHE A 341 8.45 -18.94 -5.55
N HIS A 342 8.57 -18.76 -4.22
CA HIS A 342 9.78 -18.22 -3.63
C HIS A 342 10.96 -19.21 -3.68
N GLU A 343 10.71 -20.52 -3.53
CA GLU A 343 11.76 -21.54 -3.67
C GLU A 343 12.33 -21.58 -5.09
N LYS A 344 11.46 -21.56 -6.10
CA LYS A 344 11.87 -21.51 -7.52
C LYS A 344 12.68 -20.24 -7.82
N SER A 345 12.22 -19.08 -7.37
CA SER A 345 12.93 -17.81 -7.55
C SER A 345 14.33 -17.83 -6.92
N ARG A 346 14.49 -18.46 -5.75
CA ARG A 346 15.80 -18.64 -5.09
C ARG A 346 16.72 -19.59 -5.88
N SER A 347 16.20 -20.73 -6.32
CA SER A 347 16.98 -21.73 -7.07
C SER A 347 17.42 -21.26 -8.46
N GLY A 348 16.57 -20.49 -9.16
CA GLY A 348 16.88 -19.92 -10.48
C GLY A 348 17.85 -18.74 -10.46
N SER A 349 18.15 -18.18 -9.28
CA SER A 349 19.15 -17.10 -9.10
C SER A 349 20.60 -17.62 -8.99
N HIS A 350 20.78 -18.94 -9.02
CA HIS A 350 22.09 -19.62 -8.93
C HIS A 350 22.44 -20.43 -10.19
N SER A 351 21.73 -20.22 -11.30
CA SER A 351 22.00 -20.87 -12.60
C SER A 351 22.56 -19.91 -13.63
#